data_AF-A0A836WNE0-F1
#
_entry.id   AF-A0A836WNE0-F1
#
_cell.length_a   1.000
_cell.length_b   1.000
_cell.length_c   1.000
_cell.angle_alpha   90.00
_cell.angle_beta   90.00
_cell.angle_gamma   90.00
#
_symmetry.space_group_name_H-M   'P 1'
#
loop_
_entity.id
_entity.type
_entity.pdbx_description
1 polymer ?
#
loop_
_entity_poly.entity_id
_entity_poly.type
_entity_poly.pdbx_seq_one_letter_code
_entity_poly.pdbx_strand_id
1 'polypeptide(L)' 'MHTHIDTIAAIATATSPAAISIVRLSGPAAFTMADRVFTCPPPPISRRPHATA' A
#
# COMPACT_ATOMS: atom_id res chain seq x y z
N MET A 1 -9.46 -25.21 5.77
CA MET A 1 -9.56 -23.74 5.58
C MET A 1 -8.15 -23.24 5.33
N HIS A 2 -7.76 -23.02 4.08
CA HIS A 2 -6.44 -22.44 3.76
C HIS A 2 -6.59 -20.92 3.79
N THR A 3 -6.13 -20.29 4.87
CA THR A 3 -6.10 -18.83 5.03
C THR A 3 -4.93 -18.27 4.23
N HIS A 4 -5.12 -18.14 2.92
CA HIS A 4 -4.20 -17.36 2.09
C HIS A 4 -4.46 -15.89 2.42
N ILE A 5 -3.53 -15.24 3.13
CA ILE A 5 -3.63 -13.81 3.44
C ILE A 5 -3.10 -13.05 2.22
N ASP A 6 -3.96 -12.91 1.22
CA ASP A 6 -3.65 -12.12 0.03
C ASP A 6 -3.42 -10.65 0.37
N THR A 7 -2.65 -9.98 -0.48
CA THR A 7 -2.54 -8.53 -0.42
C THR A 7 -3.66 -7.91 -1.24
N ILE A 8 -4.49 -7.10 -0.59
CA ILE A 8 -5.66 -6.44 -1.18
C ILE A 8 -5.40 -4.94 -1.39
N ALA A 9 -6.17 -4.32 -2.27
CA ALA A 9 -6.17 -2.89 -2.54
C ALA A 9 -7.60 -2.33 -2.54
N ALA A 10 -7.81 -1.13 -2.01
CA ALA A 10 -9.10 -0.44 -2.06
C ALA A 10 -8.94 1.09 -2.11
N ILE A 11 -9.91 1.78 -2.73
CA ILE A 11 -10.04 3.23 -2.61
C ILE A 11 -10.49 3.52 -1.17
N ALA A 12 -9.66 4.25 -0.42
CA ALA A 12 -9.88 4.57 0.98
C ALA A 12 -10.56 5.94 1.20
N THR A 13 -10.74 6.71 0.13
CA THR A 13 -11.43 8.01 0.13
C THR A 13 -12.77 7.94 -0.61
N ALA A 14 -13.65 8.92 -0.41
CA ALA A 14 -14.92 9.00 -1.13
C ALA A 14 -14.70 9.09 -2.66
N THR A 15 -15.63 8.53 -3.43
CA THR A 15 -15.60 8.58 -4.90
C THR A 15 -16.23 9.88 -5.39
N SER A 16 -15.43 10.93 -5.48
CA SER A 16 -15.77 12.21 -6.10
C SER A 16 -14.50 12.87 -6.66
N PRO A 17 -14.61 13.86 -7.57
CA PRO A 17 -13.47 14.70 -7.88
C PRO A 17 -12.87 15.30 -6.60
N ALA A 18 -11.56 15.21 -6.46
CA ALA A 18 -10.85 15.64 -5.25
C ALA A 18 -9.41 16.06 -5.60
N ALA A 19 -8.82 16.92 -4.79
CA ALA A 19 -7.41 17.30 -4.93
C ALA A 19 -6.48 16.11 -4.63
N ILE A 20 -6.87 15.22 -3.72
CA ILE A 20 -6.12 14.03 -3.33
C ILE A 20 -7.08 12.85 -3.20
N SER A 21 -6.66 11.69 -3.69
CA SER A 21 -7.34 10.41 -3.48
C SER A 21 -6.36 9.40 -2.87
N ILE A 22 -6.84 8.51 -2.01
CA ILE A 22 -5.99 7.52 -1.33
C ILE A 22 -6.41 6.10 -1.74
N VAL A 23 -5.45 5.31 -2.21
CA VAL A 23 -5.60 3.85 -2.36
C VAL A 23 -4.80 3.18 -1.25
N ARG A 24 -5.44 2.32 -0.45
CA ARG A 24 -4.79 1.57 0.62
C ARG A 24 -4.48 0.16 0.17
N LEU A 25 -3.24 -0.28 0.39
CA LEU A 25 -2.81 -1.67 0.27
C LEU A 25 -2.78 -2.32 1.65
N SER A 26 -3.15 -3.59 1.76
CA SER A 26 -3.13 -4.33 3.02
C SER A 26 -2.80 -5.79 2.80
N GLY A 27 -1.84 -6.33 3.56
CA GLY A 27 -1.40 -7.71 3.47
C GLY A 27 0.13 -7.84 3.41
N PRO A 28 0.66 -9.08 3.44
CA PRO A 28 2.09 -9.34 3.61
C PRO A 28 2.98 -8.75 2.51
N ALA A 29 2.46 -8.56 1.30
CA ALA A 29 3.22 -8.05 0.16
C ALA A 29 2.98 -6.56 -0.12
N ALA A 30 2.24 -5.82 0.72
CA ALA A 30 1.82 -4.45 0.43
C ALA A 30 2.99 -3.51 0.08
N PHE A 31 4.06 -3.52 0.88
CA PHE A 31 5.21 -2.66 0.63
C PHE A 31 6.04 -3.11 -0.58
N THR A 32 6.26 -4.42 -0.76
CA THR A 32 6.98 -4.93 -1.93
C THR A 32 6.21 -4.67 -3.23
N MET A 33 4.87 -4.70 -3.20
CA MET A 33 4.05 -4.28 -4.34
C MET A 33 4.20 -2.79 -4.61
N ALA A 34 4.20 -1.95 -3.56
CA ALA A 34 4.41 -0.51 -3.71
C ALA A 34 5.77 -0.19 -4.36
N ASP A 35 6.85 -0.87 -3.93
CA ASP A 35 8.19 -0.71 -4.51
C ASP A 35 8.26 -1.04 -6.01
N ARG A 36 7.40 -1.94 -6.51
CA ARG A 36 7.38 -2.33 -7.93
C ARG A 36 6.70 -1.29 -8.83
N VAL A 37 5.76 -0.52 -8.29
CA VAL A 37 4.91 0.40 -9.07
C VAL A 37 5.22 1.88 -8.80
N PHE A 38 5.97 2.18 -7.74
CA PHE A 38 6.29 3.54 -7.34
C PHE A 38 7.79 3.72 -7.15
N THR A 39 8.35 4.73 -7.81
CA THR A 39 9.74 5.12 -7.67
C THR A 39 9.86 6.32 -6.75
N CYS A 40 10.71 6.22 -5.74
CA CYS A 40 11.01 7.29 -4.80
C CYS A 40 12.51 7.40 -4.53
N PRO A 41 12.99 8.53 -3.96
CA PRO A 41 14.35 8.61 -3.46
C PRO A 41 14.65 7.46 -2.48
N PRO A 42 15.88 6.93 -2.47
CA PRO A 42 16.26 5.83 -1.60
C PRO A 42 16.10 6.21 -0.12
N PRO A 43 15.76 5.26 0.77
CA PRO A 43 15.50 3.85 0.47
C PRO A 43 14.08 3.60 -0.06
N PRO A 44 13.83 2.44 -0.73
CA PRO A 44 12.49 2.06 -1.19
C PRO A 44 11.51 1.94 -0.01
N ILE A 45 10.20 1.97 -0.29
CA ILE A 45 9.14 2.02 0.72
C ILE A 45 9.24 0.83 1.69
N SER A 46 9.57 -0.37 1.20
CA SER A 46 9.70 -1.55 2.06
C SER A 46 10.85 -1.47 3.07
N ARG A 47 11.81 -0.55 2.89
CA ARG A 47 12.99 -0.38 3.75
C ARG A 47 12.93 0.86 4.64
N ARG A 48 11.82 1.61 4.62
CA ARG A 48 11.60 2.77 5.49
C ARG A 48 11.04 2.31 6.85
N PRO A 49 11.25 3.08 7.94
CA PRO A 49 10.59 2.80 9.21
C PRO A 49 9.07 2.87 9.05
N HIS A 50 8.35 1.86 9.53
CA HIS A 50 6.89 1.81 9.52
C HIS A 50 6.37 2.09 10.94
N ALA A 51 5.29 2.87 11.05
CA ALA A 51 4.60 3.02 12.32
C ALA A 51 3.90 1.69 12.65
N THR A 52 4.42 0.97 13.64
CA THR A 52 3.75 -0.21 14.20
C THR A 52 2.70 0.27 15.21
N ALA A 53 1.47 -0.21 15.07
CA ALA A 53 0.41 -0.01 16.06
C ALA A 53 0.63 -0.93 17.28
#